data_AF-S2YSN8-F1
#
_entry.id   AF-S2YSN8-F1
#
_cell.length_a   1.000
_cell.length_b   1.000
_cell.length_c   1.000
_cell.angle_alpha   90.00
_cell.angle_beta   90.00
_cell.angle_gamma   90.00
#
_symmetry.space_group_name_H-M   'P 1'
#
loop_
_entity.id
_entity.type
_entity.pdbx_description
1 polymer ?
#
loop_
_entity_poly.entity_id
_entity_poly.type
_entity_poly.pdbx_seq_one_letter_code
_entity_poly.pdbx_strand_id
1 'polypeptide(L)'
;MTRSALAFSADGSLFAASVGDGSVQVWETARTRLPAATVPVGDGPVLALGFGPHARELHIATPHLPDRTAQLEPSRAAAKVCARAGGGATEAEWHQYLQAVPYRDTCRP
;
A
#
# COMPACT_ATOMS: atom_id res chain seq x y z
N MET A 1 17.06 20.50 6.80
CA MET A 1 15.74 20.22 7.41
C MET A 1 14.93 19.43 6.38
N THR A 2 14.67 18.15 6.62
CA THR A 2 13.82 17.34 5.73
C THR A 2 12.36 17.75 5.94
N ARG A 3 11.72 18.29 4.89
CA ARG A 3 10.28 18.52 4.91
C ARG A 3 9.60 17.15 4.84
N SER A 4 8.78 16.84 5.84
CA SER A 4 7.96 15.63 5.84
C SER A 4 6.56 16.00 5.40
N ALA A 5 6.01 15.29 4.42
CA ALA A 5 4.63 15.42 3.98
C ALA A 5 3.76 14.38 4.69
N LEU A 6 2.54 14.76 5.05
CA LEU A 6 1.56 13.88 5.66
C LEU A 6 0.15 14.23 5.19
N ALA A 7 -0.74 13.25 5.17
CA ALA A 7 -2.14 13.43 4.81
C ALA A 7 -3.03 12.40 5.54
N PHE A 8 -4.27 12.79 5.81
CA PHE A 8 -5.34 11.88 6.24
C PHE A 8 -6.36 11.74 5.11
N SER A 9 -7.02 10.59 5.03
CA SER A 9 -8.21 10.43 4.20
C SER A 9 -9.38 11.23 4.78
N ALA A 10 -10.36 11.58 3.93
CA ALA A 10 -11.50 12.41 4.33
C ALA A 10 -12.36 11.77 5.45
N ASP A 11 -12.41 10.45 5.50
CA ASP A 11 -13.09 9.66 6.53
C ASP A 11 -12.20 9.36 7.76
N GLY A 12 -10.92 9.77 7.73
CA GLY A 12 -9.96 9.55 8.80
C GLY A 12 -9.54 8.08 8.99
N SER A 13 -9.91 7.18 8.09
CA SER A 13 -9.57 5.75 8.19
C SER A 13 -8.12 5.44 7.80
N LEU A 14 -7.53 6.28 6.95
CA LEU A 14 -6.16 6.16 6.48
C LEU A 14 -5.31 7.39 6.81
N PHE A 15 -4.03 7.14 7.06
CA PHE A 15 -3.00 8.15 7.22
C PHE A 15 -1.82 7.81 6.31
N ALA A 16 -1.23 8.79 5.64
CA ALA A 16 -0.04 8.63 4.82
C ALA A 16 1.05 9.60 5.27
N ALA A 17 2.30 9.15 5.27
CA ALA A 17 3.46 9.99 5.58
C ALA A 17 4.67 9.62 4.72
N SER A 18 5.43 10.63 4.33
CA SER A 18 6.73 10.44 3.69
C SER A 18 7.77 9.95 4.71
N VAL A 19 8.60 9.01 4.28
CA VAL A 19 9.71 8.48 5.06
C VAL A 19 11.04 9.05 4.50
N GLY A 20 12.08 9.06 5.34
CA GLY A 20 13.38 9.64 4.98
C GLY A 20 14.09 8.97 3.79
N ASP A 21 13.66 7.77 3.39
CA ASP A 21 14.13 7.06 2.20
C ASP A 21 13.42 7.47 0.90
N GLY A 22 12.50 8.45 0.96
CA GLY A 22 11.72 8.93 -0.19
C GLY A 22 10.51 8.05 -0.51
N SER A 23 10.22 7.02 0.30
CA SER A 23 8.97 6.27 0.21
C SER A 23 7.83 6.98 0.93
N VAL A 24 6.60 6.55 0.65
CA VAL A 24 5.41 6.94 1.40
C VAL A 24 4.85 5.70 2.08
N GLN A 25 4.69 5.75 3.39
CA GLN A 25 4.00 4.71 4.15
C GLN A 25 2.55 5.13 4.36
N VAL A 26 1.64 4.16 4.31
CA VAL A 26 0.20 4.33 4.52
C VAL A 26 -0.22 3.40 5.65
N TRP A 27 -1.00 3.90 6.60
CA TRP A 27 -1.51 3.16 7.76
C TRP A 27 -3.03 3.23 7.82
N GLU A 28 -3.64 2.16 8.32
CA GLU A 28 -4.98 2.23 8.91
C GLU A 28 -4.86 2.96 10.25
N THR A 29 -5.64 4.02 10.45
CA THR A 29 -5.57 4.82 11.70
C THR A 29 -5.97 4.01 12.93
N ALA A 30 -6.87 3.04 12.75
CA ALA A 30 -7.24 2.08 13.79
C ALA A 30 -6.14 1.05 14.10
N ARG A 31 -5.14 0.87 13.21
CA ARG A 31 -4.09 -0.15 13.32
C ARG A 31 -2.74 0.38 12.84
N THR A 32 -2.04 1.04 13.75
CA THR A 32 -0.76 1.71 13.44
C THR A 32 0.48 0.83 13.61
N ARG A 33 0.32 -0.44 13.96
CA ARG A 33 1.45 -1.33 14.29
C ARG A 33 2.35 -1.63 13.09
N LEU A 34 1.77 -1.71 11.88
CA LEU A 34 2.47 -1.89 10.61
C LEU A 34 1.78 -1.02 9.54
N PRO A 35 2.53 -0.49 8.55
CA PRO A 35 1.92 0.14 7.39
C PRO A 35 1.05 -0.86 6.64
N ALA A 36 -0.13 -0.42 6.23
CA ALA A 36 -1.00 -1.14 5.30
C ALA A 36 -0.39 -1.18 3.88
N ALA A 37 0.37 -0.14 3.51
CA ALA A 37 1.11 -0.10 2.26
C ALA A 37 2.39 0.73 2.37
N THR A 38 3.38 0.38 1.56
CA THR A 38 4.57 1.19 1.31
C THR A 38 4.67 1.48 -0.18
N VAL A 39 4.65 2.75 -0.54
CA VAL A 39 4.70 3.22 -1.92
C VAL A 39 6.10 3.76 -2.21
N PRO A 40 6.92 3.03 -2.98
CA PRO A 40 8.24 3.53 -3.39
C PRO A 40 8.06 4.62 -4.44
N VAL A 41 8.49 5.84 -4.15
CA VAL A 41 8.41 6.99 -5.08
C VAL A 41 9.69 7.09 -5.92
N GLY A 42 10.84 7.01 -5.25
CA GLY A 42 12.13 6.67 -5.87
C GLY A 42 12.79 7.77 -6.70
N ASP A 43 12.22 8.98 -6.71
CA ASP A 43 12.65 10.07 -7.58
C ASP A 43 13.07 11.35 -6.82
N GLY A 44 12.84 11.44 -5.51
CA GLY A 44 13.22 12.61 -4.71
C GLY A 44 12.42 12.75 -3.41
N PRO A 45 12.55 13.88 -2.70
CA PRO A 45 11.76 14.14 -1.49
C PRO A 45 10.28 14.34 -1.85
N VAL A 46 9.40 13.75 -1.07
CA VAL A 46 7.96 13.96 -1.21
C VAL A 46 7.61 15.38 -0.77
N LEU A 47 6.99 16.15 -1.65
CA LEU A 47 6.64 17.56 -1.39
C LEU A 47 5.21 17.71 -0.87
N ALA A 48 4.29 16.89 -1.37
CA ALA A 48 2.90 16.89 -0.97
C ALA A 48 2.25 15.51 -1.14
N LEU A 49 1.23 15.25 -0.33
CA LEU A 49 0.40 14.07 -0.35
C LEU A 49 -1.07 14.48 -0.32
N GLY A 50 -1.93 13.74 -1.02
CA GLY A 50 -3.37 13.96 -0.98
C GLY A 50 -4.15 12.69 -1.31
N PHE A 51 -5.11 12.32 -0.46
CA PHE A 51 -6.02 11.22 -0.75
C PHE A 51 -7.12 11.67 -1.72
N GLY A 52 -7.49 10.78 -2.64
CA GLY A 52 -8.70 10.94 -3.45
C GLY A 52 -9.99 10.82 -2.60
N PRO A 53 -11.17 11.16 -3.14
CA PRO A 53 -12.43 11.30 -2.40
C PRO A 53 -12.88 10.06 -1.63
N HIS A 54 -12.45 8.87 -2.07
CA HIS A 54 -12.82 7.59 -1.49
C HIS A 54 -11.66 6.85 -0.82
N ALA A 55 -10.54 7.53 -0.56
CA ALA A 55 -9.32 6.94 0.03
C ALA A 55 -8.72 5.76 -0.77
N ARG A 56 -9.17 5.56 -2.02
CA ARG A 56 -8.70 4.48 -2.92
C ARG A 56 -7.42 4.84 -3.67
N GLU A 57 -7.10 6.12 -3.69
CA GLU A 57 -6.01 6.71 -4.45
C GLU A 57 -5.25 7.69 -3.57
N LEU A 58 -3.93 7.72 -3.74
CA LEU A 58 -3.02 8.66 -3.11
C LEU A 58 -2.21 9.38 -4.18
N HIS A 59 -2.41 10.70 -4.27
CA HIS A 59 -1.63 11.58 -5.11
C HIS A 59 -0.35 11.97 -4.37
N ILE A 60 0.77 11.87 -5.08
CA ILE A 60 2.11 12.14 -4.57
C ILE A 60 2.77 13.13 -5.52
N ALA A 61 3.20 14.28 -4.99
CA ALA A 61 3.94 15.28 -5.74
C ALA A 61 5.41 15.30 -5.31
N THR A 62 6.31 15.33 -6.29
CA THR A 62 7.77 15.40 -6.09
C THR A 62 8.37 16.50 -6.97
N PRO A 63 9.65 16.85 -6.81
CA PRO A 63 10.29 17.85 -7.66
C PRO A 63 10.35 17.45 -9.14
N HIS A 64 10.29 16.14 -9.43
CA HIS A 64 10.54 15.59 -10.77
C HIS A 64 9.31 14.93 -11.39
N LEU A 65 8.26 14.65 -10.61
CA LEU A 65 6.99 14.11 -11.10
C LEU A 65 5.82 15.02 -10.66
N PRO A 66 5.06 15.58 -11.62
CA PRO A 66 3.99 16.52 -11.31
C PRO A 66 2.81 15.89 -10.55
N ASP A 67 2.47 14.63 -10.84
CA ASP A 67 1.52 13.80 -10.08
C ASP A 67 1.88 12.34 -10.30
N ARG A 68 2.13 11.62 -9.20
CA ARG A 68 2.09 10.15 -9.20
C ARG A 68 0.93 9.68 -8.34
N THR A 69 0.01 8.95 -8.98
CA THR A 69 -1.12 8.35 -8.29
C THR A 69 -0.82 6.90 -7.92
N ALA A 70 -0.87 6.59 -6.62
CA ALA A 70 -0.81 5.23 -6.10
C ALA A 70 -2.22 4.70 -5.81
N GLN A 71 -2.49 3.47 -6.25
CA GLN A 71 -3.76 2.78 -6.02
C GLN A 71 -3.68 2.00 -4.71
N LEU A 72 -4.61 2.27 -3.79
CA LEU A 72 -4.61 1.72 -2.43
C LEU A 72 -5.63 0.60 -2.21
N GLU A 73 -6.42 0.24 -3.23
CA GLU A 73 -7.42 -0.83 -3.14
C GLU A 73 -6.78 -2.21 -2.87
N PRO A 74 -7.08 -2.86 -1.71
CA PRO A 74 -6.51 -4.15 -1.36
C PRO A 74 -6.85 -5.24 -2.38
N SER A 75 -8.06 -5.24 -2.94
CA SER A 75 -8.48 -6.21 -3.96
C SER A 75 -7.67 -6.08 -5.24
N ARG A 76 -7.37 -4.85 -5.66
CA ARG A 76 -6.55 -4.59 -6.85
C ARG A 76 -5.08 -4.94 -6.61
N ALA A 77 -4.58 -4.71 -5.40
CA ALA A 77 -3.24 -5.15 -4.99
C ALA A 77 -3.14 -6.68 -4.97
N ALA A 78 -4.10 -7.37 -4.35
CA ALA A 78 -4.19 -8.82 -4.31
C ALA A 78 -4.24 -9.41 -5.73
N ALA A 79 -5.11 -8.89 -6.60
CA ALA A 79 -5.21 -9.35 -7.99
C ALA A 79 -3.88 -9.22 -8.75
N LYS A 80 -3.13 -8.12 -8.56
CA LYS A 80 -1.80 -7.94 -9.16
C LYS A 80 -0.78 -8.95 -8.63
N VAL A 81 -0.79 -9.23 -7.32
CA VAL A 81 0.09 -10.23 -6.71
C VAL A 81 -0.24 -11.63 -7.24
N CYS A 82 -1.52 -11.99 -7.23
CA CYS A 82 -2.01 -13.27 -7.74
C CYS A 82 -1.68 -13.50 -9.21
N ALA A 83 -1.84 -12.47 -10.05
CA ALA A 83 -1.45 -12.54 -11.46
C ALA A 83 0.06 -12.79 -11.66
N ARG A 84 0.91 -12.21 -10.80
CA ARG A 84 2.37 -12.42 -10.83
C ARG A 84 2.79 -13.78 -10.28
N ALA A 85 2.08 -14.27 -9.27
CA ALA A 85 2.33 -15.57 -8.67
C ALA A 85 1.80 -16.73 -9.53
N GLY A 86 0.94 -16.46 -10.52
CA GLY A 86 0.30 -17.48 -11.34
C GLY A 86 -0.89 -18.17 -10.66
N GLY A 87 -1.42 -17.61 -9.58
CA GLY A 87 -2.48 -18.20 -8.76
C GLY A 87 -2.13 -18.22 -7.27
N GLY A 88 -2.98 -18.87 -6.48
CA GLY A 88 -2.76 -19.10 -5.05
C GLY A 88 -2.07 -20.44 -4.82
N ALA A 89 -1.46 -20.62 -3.64
CA ALA A 89 -0.90 -21.90 -3.25
C ALA A 89 -2.00 -22.98 -3.21
N THR A 90 -1.67 -24.16 -3.72
CA THR A 90 -2.55 -25.33 -3.60
C THR A 90 -2.69 -25.75 -2.14
N GLU A 91 -3.75 -26.49 -1.81
CA GLU A 91 -3.94 -27.02 -0.44
C GLU A 91 -2.75 -27.89 0.00
N ALA A 92 -2.16 -28.67 -0.91
CA ALA A 92 -0.98 -29.47 -0.63
C ALA A 92 0.26 -28.61 -0.32
N GLU A 93 0.56 -27.60 -1.14
CA GLU A 93 1.67 -26.66 -0.89
C GLU A 93 1.45 -25.87 0.40
N TRP A 94 0.20 -25.48 0.68
CA TRP A 94 -0.17 -24.78 1.90
C TRP A 94 0.12 -25.64 3.13
N HIS A 95 -0.29 -26.91 3.14
CA HIS A 95 0.01 -27.80 4.25
C HIS A 95 1.50 -28.15 4.35
N GLN A 96 2.23 -28.15 3.23
CA GLN A 96 3.68 -28.35 3.25
C GLN A 96 4.42 -27.18 3.93
N TYR A 97 4.09 -25.93 3.59
CA TYR A 97 4.85 -24.75 4.02
C TYR A 97 4.21 -23.96 5.18
N LEU A 98 2.88 -24.03 5.35
CA LEU A 98 2.09 -23.24 6.30
C LEU A 98 1.26 -24.12 7.26
N GLN A 99 1.92 -25.11 7.86
CA GLN A 99 1.29 -26.12 8.74
C GLN A 99 0.42 -25.55 9.88
N ALA A 100 0.81 -24.40 10.43
CA ALA A 100 0.13 -23.76 11.56
C ALA A 100 -1.07 -22.88 11.14
N VAL A 101 -1.31 -22.69 9.85
CA VAL A 101 -2.32 -21.77 9.33
C VAL A 101 -3.39 -22.56 8.58
N PRO A 102 -4.69 -22.43 8.91
CA PRO A 102 -5.76 -23.06 8.15
C PRO A 102 -5.70 -22.70 6.67
N TYR A 103 -6.00 -23.67 5.79
CA TYR A 103 -6.01 -23.44 4.35
C TYR A 103 -6.96 -22.31 3.96
N ARG A 104 -6.50 -21.44 3.06
CA ARG A 104 -7.29 -20.35 2.46
C ARG A 104 -6.99 -20.25 0.98
N ASP A 105 -8.05 -20.19 0.18
CA ASP A 105 -7.97 -19.89 -1.25
C ASP A 105 -7.69 -18.38 -1.43
N THR A 106 -6.42 -18.02 -1.57
CA THR A 106 -5.94 -16.61 -1.50
C THR A 106 -6.08 -15.82 -2.79
N CYS A 107 -6.21 -16.48 -3.93
CA CYS A 107 -6.22 -15.85 -5.25
C CYS A 107 -7.48 -16.15 -6.06
N ARG A 108 -8.57 -16.45 -5.36
CA ARG A 108 -9.90 -16.59 -5.94
C ARG A 108 -10.41 -15.23 -6.45
N PRO A 109 -11.10 -15.18 -7.61
CA PRO A 109 -11.74 -13.96 -8.12
C PRO A 109 -12.85 -13.42 -7.21
#